data_AF-A0A7X8V4U8-F1
#
_entry.id   AF-A0A7X8V4U8-F1
#
_cell.length_a   1.000
_cell.length_b   1.000
_cell.length_c   1.000
_cell.angle_alpha   90.00
_cell.angle_beta   90.00
_cell.angle_gamma   90.00
#
_symmetry.space_group_name_H-M   'P 1'
#
loop_
_entity.id
_entity.type
_entity.pdbx_description
1 polymer ?
#
loop_
_entity_poly.entity_id
_entity_poly.type
_entity_poly.pdbx_seq_one_letter_code
_entity_poly.pdbx_strand_id
1 'polypeptide(L)'
;SQTTRKVAKIIKGMGKKLVAIRHPMPYGDLEKQACQRFATHEDLDKHECTIEEREEYEPHIDNGFVVYAGVDYQKILSEAQKEADVILWDGGNNDLPFYRPLLHIVLVDPHRPGHELRYHPGEANFRMADVLVINKVETSYPENVEKVRANIRLVNPEATVIEAASPIFIDQPGLLAGKRVLVVEDGPTLTHGNMEYGAGAIAARKYGAAELVDPRPYAVGSIVETFAKYNHLSNILPAMGYGKKQIQELEETIKRADADAVVIGTPIDLRRLIKIDKPAVRVRYELQEIGEPTLEEIIKAKLG
;
A
#
# COMPACT_ATOMS: atom_id res chain seq x y z
N SER A 1 4.83 -0.26 -0.60
CA SER A 1 3.97 -0.86 -1.67
C SER A 1 4.44 -2.27 -2.10
N GLN A 2 3.69 -2.97 -2.97
CA GLN A 2 4.14 -4.26 -3.55
C GLN A 2 5.38 -4.14 -4.43
N THR A 3 5.50 -3.04 -5.18
CA THR A 3 6.68 -2.73 -6.00
C THR A 3 7.89 -2.54 -5.11
N THR A 4 7.76 -1.78 -4.02
CA THR A 4 8.83 -1.57 -3.06
C THR A 4 9.33 -2.90 -2.47
N ARG A 5 8.42 -3.82 -2.14
CA ARG A 5 8.78 -5.17 -1.68
C ARG A 5 9.52 -5.97 -2.76
N LYS A 6 9.08 -5.92 -4.02
CA LYS A 6 9.75 -6.59 -5.14
C LYS A 6 11.18 -6.05 -5.34
N VAL A 7 11.35 -4.72 -5.38
CA VAL A 7 12.65 -4.05 -5.48
C VAL A 7 13.56 -4.44 -4.31
N ALA A 8 13.04 -4.40 -3.08
CA ALA A 8 13.80 -4.76 -1.90
C ALA A 8 14.25 -6.24 -1.91
N LYS A 9 13.36 -7.15 -2.34
CA LYS A 9 13.68 -8.58 -2.51
C LYS A 9 14.78 -8.79 -3.56
N ILE A 10 14.74 -8.07 -4.69
CA ILE A 10 15.79 -8.12 -5.73
C ILE A 10 17.14 -7.70 -5.14
N ILE A 11 17.20 -6.55 -4.47
CA ILE A 11 18.45 -6.02 -3.89
C ILE A 11 19.00 -6.94 -2.81
N LYS A 12 18.13 -7.53 -1.97
CA LYS A 12 18.53 -8.56 -1.00
C LYS A 12 19.07 -9.81 -1.68
N GLY A 13 18.46 -10.24 -2.78
CA GLY A 13 18.93 -11.36 -3.60
C GLY A 13 20.31 -11.12 -4.23
N MET A 14 20.69 -9.85 -4.43
CA MET A 14 22.03 -9.44 -4.83
C MET A 14 23.04 -9.41 -3.65
N GLY A 15 22.62 -9.79 -2.44
CA GLY A 15 23.48 -9.82 -1.25
C GLY A 15 23.75 -8.44 -0.64
N LYS A 16 23.03 -7.39 -1.05
CA LYS A 16 23.20 -6.01 -0.55
C LYS A 16 22.26 -5.73 0.62
N LYS A 17 22.74 -4.99 1.62
CA LYS A 17 21.94 -4.48 2.73
C LYS A 17 21.12 -3.29 2.27
N LEU A 18 19.81 -3.33 2.54
CA LEU A 18 18.87 -2.30 2.14
C LEU A 18 18.16 -1.70 3.34
N VAL A 19 18.09 -0.37 3.36
CA VAL A 19 17.20 0.40 4.24
C VAL A 19 16.16 1.10 3.37
N ALA A 20 14.89 0.99 3.76
CA ALA A 20 13.82 1.78 3.16
C ALA A 20 13.67 3.09 3.92
N ILE A 21 13.57 4.23 3.22
CA ILE A 21 13.16 5.50 3.80
C ILE A 21 11.73 5.77 3.33
N ARG A 22 10.80 5.86 4.28
CA ARG A 22 9.39 6.15 4.02
C ARG A 22 9.06 7.58 4.39
N HIS A 23 8.17 8.18 3.60
CA HIS A 23 7.48 9.41 3.99
C HIS A 23 6.86 9.23 5.40
N PRO A 24 7.10 10.16 6.35
CA PRO A 24 6.47 10.09 7.65
C PRO A 24 4.98 10.41 7.53
N MET A 25 4.16 9.77 8.34
CA MET A 25 2.79 10.23 8.56
C MET A 25 2.80 11.19 9.76
N PRO A 26 2.64 12.51 9.57
CA PRO A 26 2.92 13.52 10.60
C PRO A 26 1.75 13.67 11.59
N TYR A 27 1.22 12.56 12.11
CA TYR A 27 0.08 12.57 13.04
C TYR A 27 0.49 12.86 14.50
N GLY A 28 1.79 12.83 14.81
CA GLY A 28 2.31 12.92 16.16
C GLY A 28 3.20 14.14 16.43
N ASP A 29 4.09 13.98 17.40
CA ASP A 29 5.06 14.98 17.82
C ASP A 29 6.26 14.99 16.88
N LEU A 30 6.32 15.97 15.98
CA LEU A 30 7.33 16.04 14.92
C LEU A 30 8.76 16.14 15.45
N GLU A 31 8.98 16.71 16.64
CA GLU A 31 10.30 16.77 17.25
C GLU A 31 10.78 15.36 17.65
N LYS A 32 9.86 14.54 18.20
CA LYS A 32 10.14 13.12 18.51
C LYS A 32 10.23 12.27 17.25
N GLN A 33 9.56 12.68 16.18
CA GLN A 33 9.57 12.03 14.87
C GLN A 33 10.64 12.61 13.93
N ALA A 34 11.71 13.24 14.45
CA ALA A 34 12.79 13.76 13.61
C ALA A 34 13.47 12.63 12.81
N CYS A 35 13.75 11.50 13.44
CA CYS A 35 14.33 10.31 12.81
C CYS A 35 13.98 9.07 13.65
N GLN A 36 13.19 8.18 13.07
CA GLN A 36 12.75 6.93 13.68
C GLN A 36 13.26 5.77 12.84
N ARG A 37 13.64 4.68 13.51
CA ARG A 37 14.17 3.46 12.91
C ARG A 37 13.30 2.29 13.36
N PHE A 38 12.79 1.53 12.41
CA PHE A 38 11.94 0.37 12.63
C PHE A 38 12.58 -0.86 12.02
N ALA A 39 12.97 -1.82 12.86
CA ALA A 39 13.52 -3.11 12.45
C ALA A 39 12.65 -4.29 12.93
N THR A 40 11.80 -4.04 13.91
CA THR A 40 10.96 -5.05 14.56
C THR A 40 9.55 -4.49 14.79
N HIS A 41 8.61 -5.39 15.08
CA HIS A 41 7.25 -5.00 15.47
C HIS A 41 7.21 -4.21 16.78
N GLU A 42 8.14 -4.50 17.70
CA GLU A 42 8.29 -3.79 18.98
C GLU A 42 8.65 -2.31 18.76
N ASP A 43 9.37 -1.99 17.69
CA ASP A 43 9.67 -0.59 17.33
C ASP A 43 8.39 0.18 16.95
N LEU A 44 7.42 -0.48 16.30
CA LEU A 44 6.13 0.13 15.95
C LEU A 44 5.29 0.45 17.19
N ASP A 45 5.34 -0.42 18.20
CA ASP A 45 4.68 -0.19 19.49
C ASP A 45 5.37 0.95 20.26
N LYS A 46 6.70 0.92 20.34
CA LYS A 46 7.52 1.94 21.01
C LYS A 46 7.28 3.34 20.46
N HIS A 47 7.04 3.44 19.15
CA HIS A 47 6.78 4.69 18.45
C HIS A 47 5.30 5.02 18.30
N GLU A 48 4.41 4.23 18.93
CA GLU A 48 2.96 4.45 18.96
C GLU A 48 2.33 4.55 17.55
N CYS A 49 2.83 3.79 16.59
CA CYS A 49 2.38 3.84 15.20
C CYS A 49 0.88 3.51 15.08
N THR A 50 0.17 4.37 14.34
CA THR A 50 -1.22 4.19 13.90
C THR A 50 -1.37 2.98 12.97
N ILE A 51 -2.62 2.56 12.68
CA ILE A 51 -2.87 1.51 11.68
C ILE A 51 -2.28 1.89 10.32
N GLU A 52 -2.43 3.13 9.89
CA GLU A 52 -1.92 3.63 8.60
C GLU A 52 -0.38 3.59 8.53
N GLU A 53 0.32 4.01 9.58
CA GLU A 53 1.79 3.87 9.64
C GLU A 53 2.22 2.39 9.59
N ARG A 54 1.51 1.51 10.31
CA ARG A 54 1.78 0.07 10.28
C ARG A 54 1.55 -0.54 8.91
N GLU A 55 0.50 -0.12 8.20
CA GLU A 55 0.23 -0.50 6.81
C GLU A 55 1.39 -0.17 5.88
N GLU A 56 2.12 0.89 6.17
CA GLU A 56 3.28 1.29 5.39
C GLU A 56 4.61 0.69 5.85
N TYR A 57 4.74 0.31 7.13
CA TYR A 57 6.03 -0.15 7.70
C TYR A 57 6.08 -1.67 7.92
N GLU A 58 5.02 -2.31 8.42
CA GLU A 58 5.01 -3.75 8.72
C GLU A 58 5.37 -4.61 7.50
N PRO A 59 4.90 -4.32 6.27
CA PRO A 59 5.27 -5.15 5.12
C PRO A 59 6.79 -5.16 4.85
N HIS A 60 7.52 -4.12 5.22
CA HIS A 60 8.98 -4.08 5.12
C HIS A 60 9.63 -4.93 6.21
N ILE A 61 9.20 -4.74 7.45
CA ILE A 61 9.70 -5.45 8.63
C ILE A 61 9.47 -6.96 8.51
N ASP A 62 8.28 -7.37 8.05
CA ASP A 62 7.94 -8.79 7.80
C ASP A 62 8.85 -9.43 6.72
N ASN A 63 9.49 -8.64 5.85
CA ASN A 63 10.47 -9.12 4.87
C ASN A 63 11.95 -8.99 5.35
N GLY A 64 12.14 -8.56 6.60
CA GLY A 64 13.45 -8.36 7.23
C GLY A 64 14.17 -7.11 6.76
N PHE A 65 13.45 -6.08 6.34
CA PHE A 65 14.01 -4.78 5.97
C PHE A 65 13.83 -3.78 7.10
N VAL A 66 14.83 -2.92 7.28
CA VAL A 66 14.76 -1.79 8.20
C VAL A 66 14.09 -0.62 7.48
N VAL A 67 13.17 0.05 8.17
CA VAL A 67 12.52 1.28 7.71
C VAL A 67 13.01 2.45 8.55
N TYR A 68 13.32 3.56 7.89
CA TYR A 68 13.43 4.86 8.54
C TYR A 68 12.28 5.76 8.09
N ALA A 69 11.75 6.53 9.03
CA ALA A 69 10.79 7.58 8.75
C ALA A 69 11.01 8.75 9.70
N GLY A 70 10.58 9.94 9.29
CA GLY A 70 10.64 11.15 10.10
C GLY A 70 10.76 12.41 9.26
N VAL A 71 10.81 13.56 9.92
CA VAL A 71 10.79 14.87 9.25
C VAL A 71 12.18 15.43 8.94
N ASP A 72 13.25 14.95 9.58
CA ASP A 72 14.62 15.41 9.36
C ASP A 72 15.35 14.46 8.40
N TYR A 73 15.18 14.69 7.11
CA TYR A 73 15.75 13.85 6.05
C TYR A 73 17.28 13.85 6.02
N GLN A 74 17.94 14.94 6.45
CA GLN A 74 19.40 14.94 6.56
C GLN A 74 19.86 13.95 7.64
N LYS A 75 19.21 13.98 8.81
CA LYS A 75 19.49 13.05 9.90
C LYS A 75 19.14 11.62 9.53
N ILE A 76 17.98 11.40 8.91
CA ILE A 76 17.54 10.08 8.44
C ILE A 76 18.54 9.49 7.45
N LEU A 77 18.97 10.26 6.45
CA LEU A 77 19.96 9.81 5.48
C LEU A 77 21.28 9.42 6.17
N SER A 78 21.73 10.26 7.10
CA SER A 78 22.98 10.03 7.85
C SER A 78 22.94 8.75 8.69
N GLU A 79 21.79 8.42 9.29
CA GLU A 79 21.63 7.18 10.05
C GLU A 79 21.46 5.96 9.14
N ALA A 80 20.62 6.04 8.10
CA ALA A 80 20.38 4.94 7.17
C ALA A 80 21.66 4.47 6.47
N GLN A 81 22.55 5.42 6.10
CA GLN A 81 23.83 5.11 5.45
C GLN A 81 24.80 4.31 6.34
N LYS A 82 24.61 4.26 7.66
CA LYS A 82 25.52 3.51 8.55
C LYS A 82 25.32 2.00 8.46
N GLU A 83 24.17 1.54 7.96
CA GLU A 83 23.82 0.11 7.92
C GLU A 83 23.29 -0.39 6.57
N ALA A 84 23.23 0.48 5.55
CA ALA A 84 22.74 0.15 4.22
C ALA A 84 23.83 0.29 3.15
N ASP A 85 23.88 -0.68 2.22
CA ASP A 85 24.58 -0.54 0.95
C ASP A 85 23.71 0.20 -0.08
N VAL A 86 22.38 0.07 0.05
CA VAL A 86 21.39 0.70 -0.84
C VAL A 86 20.26 1.32 -0.02
N ILE A 87 19.92 2.56 -0.36
CA ILE A 87 18.77 3.25 0.19
C ILE A 87 17.62 3.15 -0.82
N LEU A 88 16.49 2.64 -0.36
CA LEU A 88 15.24 2.63 -1.12
C LEU A 88 14.35 3.75 -0.61
N TRP A 89 14.32 4.86 -1.35
CA TRP A 89 13.33 5.91 -1.11
C TRP A 89 11.95 5.43 -1.58
N ASP A 90 11.02 5.32 -0.65
CA ASP A 90 9.61 5.08 -0.96
C ASP A 90 8.82 6.28 -0.44
N GLY A 91 8.60 7.25 -1.33
CA GLY A 91 7.84 8.47 -1.07
C GLY A 91 6.31 8.30 -1.19
N GLY A 92 5.85 7.07 -1.49
CA GLY A 92 4.44 6.83 -1.78
C GLY A 92 3.96 7.69 -2.95
N ASN A 93 2.77 8.25 -2.81
CA ASN A 93 2.17 9.20 -3.78
C ASN A 93 2.35 10.67 -3.38
N ASN A 94 2.99 10.96 -2.25
CA ASN A 94 3.02 12.30 -1.65
C ASN A 94 4.29 13.10 -1.98
N ASP A 95 5.37 12.42 -2.35
CA ASP A 95 6.70 13.03 -2.41
C ASP A 95 7.36 12.96 -3.80
N LEU A 96 8.18 13.98 -4.06
CA LEU A 96 9.35 13.86 -4.92
C LEU A 96 10.52 13.28 -4.12
N PRO A 97 11.49 12.60 -4.75
CA PRO A 97 12.66 12.13 -4.01
C PRO A 97 13.46 13.31 -3.47
N PHE A 98 13.69 13.33 -2.16
CA PHE A 98 14.47 14.39 -1.49
C PHE A 98 15.98 14.18 -1.65
N TYR A 99 16.38 12.98 -2.08
CA TYR A 99 17.74 12.64 -2.45
C TYR A 99 17.79 12.42 -3.95
N ARG A 100 18.95 12.65 -4.57
CA ARG A 100 19.13 12.36 -6.00
C ARG A 100 19.14 10.83 -6.20
N PRO A 101 18.14 10.24 -6.88
CA PRO A 101 18.14 8.81 -7.12
C PRO A 101 19.16 8.43 -8.20
N LEU A 102 19.77 7.25 -8.06
CA LEU A 102 20.53 6.61 -9.14
C LEU A 102 19.60 5.94 -10.17
N LEU A 103 18.43 5.51 -9.70
CA LEU A 103 17.37 4.88 -10.48
C LEU A 103 16.02 5.32 -9.90
N HIS A 104 15.17 5.93 -10.72
CA HIS A 104 13.87 6.44 -10.33
C HIS A 104 12.74 5.62 -10.97
N ILE A 105 12.09 4.78 -10.16
CA ILE A 105 11.00 3.90 -10.59
C ILE A 105 9.67 4.54 -10.18
N VAL A 106 8.78 4.79 -11.13
CA VAL A 106 7.48 5.44 -10.89
C VAL A 106 6.36 4.53 -11.36
N LEU A 107 5.33 4.40 -10.53
CA LEU A 107 4.16 3.58 -10.79
C LEU A 107 3.07 4.40 -11.49
N VAL A 108 2.44 3.80 -12.50
CA VAL A 108 1.33 4.40 -13.24
C VAL A 108 0.12 3.47 -13.17
N ASP A 109 -1.04 4.03 -12.83
CA ASP A 109 -2.29 3.27 -12.69
C ASP A 109 -3.24 3.54 -13.88
N PRO A 110 -3.44 2.57 -14.80
CA PRO A 110 -4.29 2.71 -15.96
C PRO A 110 -5.79 2.72 -15.61
N HIS A 111 -6.19 2.49 -14.35
CA HIS A 111 -7.58 2.74 -13.92
C HIS A 111 -7.92 4.23 -13.88
N ARG A 112 -6.91 5.10 -13.89
CA ARG A 112 -7.06 6.56 -13.77
C ARG A 112 -6.21 7.29 -14.83
N PRO A 113 -6.44 7.06 -16.13
CA PRO A 113 -5.60 7.62 -17.18
C PRO A 113 -5.59 9.15 -17.14
N GLY A 114 -4.42 9.73 -17.34
CA GLY A 114 -4.17 11.17 -17.24
C GLY A 114 -3.95 11.66 -15.81
N HIS A 115 -3.98 10.82 -14.79
CA HIS A 115 -3.54 11.23 -13.44
C HIS A 115 -2.03 11.47 -13.40
N GLU A 116 -1.27 10.66 -14.13
CA GLU A 116 0.16 10.78 -14.37
C GLU A 116 0.59 12.10 -15.04
N LEU A 117 -0.37 12.89 -15.53
CA LEU A 117 -0.12 14.21 -16.13
C LEU A 117 -0.63 15.38 -15.29
N ARG A 118 -1.54 15.13 -14.33
CA ARG A 118 -2.38 16.20 -13.72
C ARG A 118 -2.29 16.28 -12.20
N TYR A 119 -1.81 15.24 -11.52
CA TYR A 119 -1.78 15.20 -10.06
C TYR A 119 -0.39 15.45 -9.52
N HIS A 120 -0.24 16.49 -8.69
CA HIS A 120 1.00 16.80 -8.00
C HIS A 120 1.21 15.96 -6.73
N PRO A 121 2.42 15.39 -6.49
CA PRO A 121 3.65 15.44 -7.31
C PRO A 121 3.83 14.27 -8.29
N GLY A 122 2.79 13.47 -8.53
CA GLY A 122 2.84 12.30 -9.42
C GLY A 122 3.22 12.64 -10.87
N GLU A 123 2.76 13.77 -11.39
CA GLU A 123 3.12 14.31 -12.71
C GLU A 123 4.59 14.69 -12.84
N ALA A 124 5.19 15.22 -11.78
CA ALA A 124 6.59 15.57 -11.72
C ALA A 124 7.44 14.30 -11.60
N ASN A 125 7.05 13.34 -10.76
CA ASN A 125 7.66 12.02 -10.72
C ASN A 125 7.61 11.31 -12.08
N PHE A 126 6.46 11.32 -12.75
CA PHE A 126 6.29 10.71 -14.08
C PHE A 126 7.25 11.28 -15.13
N ARG A 127 7.47 12.60 -15.12
CA ARG A 127 8.42 13.29 -16.01
C ARG A 127 9.89 13.02 -15.65
N MET A 128 10.18 12.72 -14.39
CA MET A 128 11.53 12.46 -13.87
C MET A 128 11.90 10.97 -13.84
N ALA A 129 10.98 10.09 -14.22
CA ALA A 129 11.17 8.65 -14.10
C ALA A 129 12.22 8.12 -15.09
N ASP A 130 13.11 7.25 -14.60
CA ASP A 130 13.95 6.40 -15.46
C ASP A 130 13.15 5.17 -15.93
N VAL A 131 12.27 4.66 -15.05
CA VAL A 131 11.43 3.49 -15.29
C VAL A 131 9.99 3.81 -14.92
N LEU A 132 9.07 3.55 -15.84
CA LEU A 132 7.63 3.68 -15.66
C LEU A 132 7.00 2.29 -15.62
N VAL A 133 6.41 1.93 -14.49
CA VAL A 133 5.72 0.65 -14.30
C VAL A 133 4.21 0.88 -14.43
N ILE A 134 3.63 0.50 -15.57
CA ILE A 134 2.17 0.48 -15.76
C ILE A 134 1.64 -0.77 -15.06
N ASN A 135 1.07 -0.59 -13.86
CA ASN A 135 0.60 -1.71 -13.04
C ASN A 135 -0.90 -1.97 -13.26
N LYS A 136 -1.41 -3.13 -12.85
CA LYS A 136 -2.84 -3.52 -12.95
C LYS A 136 -3.39 -3.58 -14.39
N VAL A 137 -2.54 -3.84 -15.37
CA VAL A 137 -2.90 -3.89 -16.80
C VAL A 137 -4.01 -4.92 -17.08
N GLU A 138 -4.00 -6.05 -16.38
CA GLU A 138 -4.93 -7.16 -16.50
C GLU A 138 -6.36 -6.86 -16.00
N THR A 139 -6.51 -5.84 -15.16
CA THR A 139 -7.82 -5.44 -14.61
C THR A 139 -8.33 -4.12 -15.18
N SER A 140 -7.52 -3.43 -15.99
CA SER A 140 -7.90 -2.18 -16.63
C SER A 140 -8.46 -2.42 -18.04
N TYR A 141 -9.30 -1.49 -18.49
CA TYR A 141 -9.72 -1.43 -19.88
C TYR A 141 -8.52 -1.22 -20.82
N PRO A 142 -8.38 -1.99 -21.92
CA PRO A 142 -7.26 -1.86 -22.85
C PRO A 142 -7.04 -0.44 -23.39
N GLU A 143 -8.12 0.30 -23.65
CA GLU A 143 -8.08 1.67 -24.13
C GLU A 143 -7.45 2.64 -23.09
N ASN A 144 -7.57 2.35 -21.81
CA ASN A 144 -6.94 3.17 -20.78
C ASN A 144 -5.44 2.90 -20.70
N VAL A 145 -5.04 1.63 -20.86
CA VAL A 145 -3.62 1.25 -20.95
C VAL A 145 -2.99 1.94 -22.16
N GLU A 146 -3.66 1.94 -23.32
CA GLU A 146 -3.18 2.65 -24.51
C GLU A 146 -3.07 4.17 -24.31
N LYS A 147 -4.03 4.80 -23.61
CA LYS A 147 -3.93 6.22 -23.26
C LYS A 147 -2.69 6.49 -22.41
N VAL A 148 -2.42 5.67 -21.40
CA VAL A 148 -1.20 5.80 -20.58
C VAL A 148 0.05 5.62 -21.44
N ARG A 149 0.12 4.59 -22.29
CA ARG A 149 1.25 4.38 -23.22
C ARG A 149 1.47 5.60 -24.13
N ALA A 150 0.40 6.19 -24.66
CA ALA A 150 0.48 7.40 -25.48
C ALA A 150 1.00 8.60 -24.69
N ASN A 151 0.56 8.78 -23.44
CA ASN A 151 1.04 9.84 -22.56
C ASN A 151 2.53 9.68 -22.24
N ILE A 152 3.00 8.45 -21.99
CA ILE A 152 4.42 8.15 -21.77
C ILE A 152 5.24 8.59 -23.00
N ARG A 153 4.87 8.13 -24.19
CA ARG A 153 5.56 8.49 -25.44
C ARG A 153 5.62 10.00 -25.69
N LEU A 154 4.60 10.73 -25.25
CA LEU A 154 4.53 12.18 -25.43
C LEU A 154 5.40 12.95 -24.43
N VAL A 155 5.45 12.48 -23.17
CA VAL A 155 5.95 13.28 -22.04
C VAL A 155 7.30 12.81 -21.53
N ASN A 156 7.56 11.50 -21.55
CA ASN A 156 8.82 10.92 -21.11
C ASN A 156 9.20 9.73 -22.04
N PRO A 157 9.55 10.02 -23.31
CA PRO A 157 9.86 8.97 -24.30
C PRO A 157 11.12 8.16 -23.99
N GLU A 158 12.01 8.68 -23.13
CA GLU A 158 13.28 8.02 -22.78
C GLU A 158 13.14 7.02 -21.62
N ALA A 159 12.03 7.06 -20.88
CA ALA A 159 11.80 6.14 -19.77
C ALA A 159 11.61 4.70 -20.28
N THR A 160 12.22 3.75 -19.57
CA THR A 160 11.94 2.33 -19.80
C THR A 160 10.56 2.00 -19.26
N VAL A 161 9.73 1.32 -20.06
CA VAL A 161 8.36 0.98 -19.67
C VAL A 161 8.27 -0.50 -19.31
N ILE A 162 7.71 -0.78 -18.14
CA ILE A 162 7.38 -2.14 -17.69
C ILE A 162 5.87 -2.22 -17.53
N GLU A 163 5.27 -3.29 -18.02
CA GLU A 163 3.88 -3.61 -17.75
C GLU A 163 3.81 -4.65 -16.64
N ALA A 164 2.84 -4.50 -15.75
CA ALA A 164 2.68 -5.40 -14.64
C ALA A 164 1.21 -5.67 -14.32
N ALA A 165 0.96 -6.88 -13.84
CA ALA A 165 -0.23 -7.29 -13.14
C ALA A 165 -0.06 -7.16 -11.62
N SER A 166 -1.19 -7.17 -10.92
CA SER A 166 -1.27 -7.12 -9.46
C SER A 166 -2.11 -8.29 -8.92
N PRO A 167 -1.66 -9.55 -9.13
CA PRO A 167 -2.42 -10.72 -8.71
C PRO A 167 -2.70 -10.73 -7.21
N ILE A 168 -3.93 -11.11 -6.88
CA ILE A 168 -4.44 -11.20 -5.51
C ILE A 168 -4.42 -12.65 -5.01
N PHE A 169 -3.90 -12.82 -3.80
CA PHE A 169 -3.76 -14.08 -3.08
C PHE A 169 -4.48 -14.01 -1.73
N ILE A 170 -5.07 -15.13 -1.30
CA ILE A 170 -5.63 -15.29 0.04
C ILE A 170 -5.14 -16.60 0.65
N ASP A 171 -5.05 -16.65 1.98
CA ASP A 171 -4.53 -17.81 2.73
C ASP A 171 -5.49 -19.00 2.73
N GLN A 172 -6.80 -18.77 2.86
CA GLN A 172 -7.80 -19.84 2.97
C GLN A 172 -9.02 -19.62 2.05
N PRO A 173 -8.90 -19.91 0.74
CA PRO A 173 -9.97 -19.64 -0.22
C PRO A 173 -11.33 -20.26 0.08
N GLY A 174 -11.33 -21.46 0.68
CA GLY A 174 -12.56 -22.17 1.03
C GLY A 174 -13.42 -21.46 2.09
N LEU A 175 -12.89 -20.46 2.80
CA LEU A 175 -13.66 -19.70 3.79
C LEU A 175 -14.61 -18.66 3.18
N LEU A 176 -14.46 -18.32 1.90
CA LEU A 176 -15.28 -17.28 1.27
C LEU A 176 -16.43 -17.84 0.43
N ALA A 177 -16.26 -19.01 -0.18
CA ALA A 177 -17.23 -19.56 -1.12
C ALA A 177 -18.62 -19.73 -0.49
N GLY A 178 -19.62 -19.06 -1.06
CA GLY A 178 -21.02 -19.10 -0.63
C GLY A 178 -21.29 -18.42 0.72
N LYS A 179 -20.34 -17.65 1.27
CA LYS A 179 -20.47 -16.97 2.56
C LYS A 179 -20.85 -15.50 2.41
N ARG A 180 -21.55 -14.96 3.41
CA ARG A 180 -21.79 -13.53 3.58
C ARG A 180 -20.58 -12.94 4.29
N VAL A 181 -19.86 -12.03 3.65
CA VAL A 181 -18.54 -11.60 4.15
C VAL A 181 -18.50 -10.11 4.46
N LEU A 182 -17.95 -9.76 5.61
CA LEU A 182 -17.60 -8.38 5.92
C LEU A 182 -16.22 -8.09 5.34
N VAL A 183 -16.11 -7.08 4.49
CA VAL A 183 -14.83 -6.67 3.91
C VAL A 183 -14.31 -5.44 4.65
N VAL A 184 -13.09 -5.54 5.17
CA VAL A 184 -12.36 -4.44 5.81
C VAL A 184 -11.20 -4.04 4.91
N GLU A 185 -11.11 -2.79 4.48
CA GLU A 185 -10.09 -2.31 3.54
C GLU A 185 -9.28 -1.16 4.12
N ASP A 186 -8.15 -0.89 3.47
CA ASP A 186 -7.32 0.29 3.65
C ASP A 186 -8.16 1.59 3.69
N GLY A 187 -8.12 2.27 4.84
CA GLY A 187 -8.89 3.47 5.13
C GLY A 187 -8.55 4.63 4.19
N PRO A 188 -7.29 5.06 4.08
CA PRO A 188 -6.84 6.07 3.12
C PRO A 188 -7.30 5.84 1.68
N THR A 189 -7.20 4.61 1.16
CA THR A 189 -7.66 4.28 -0.20
C THR A 189 -9.14 4.59 -0.40
N LEU A 190 -9.97 4.25 0.58
CA LEU A 190 -11.41 4.48 0.54
C LEU A 190 -11.81 5.93 0.79
N THR A 191 -11.09 6.62 1.66
CA THR A 191 -11.44 7.97 2.11
C THR A 191 -10.85 9.04 1.20
N HIS A 192 -9.57 9.37 1.37
CA HIS A 192 -8.88 10.39 0.59
C HIS A 192 -8.58 9.93 -0.85
N GLY A 193 -8.45 8.62 -1.07
CA GLY A 193 -8.29 8.01 -2.39
C GLY A 193 -9.58 7.93 -3.22
N ASN A 194 -10.75 8.20 -2.61
CA ASN A 194 -12.08 8.21 -3.23
C ASN A 194 -12.44 6.91 -3.99
N MET A 195 -11.92 5.76 -3.53
CA MET A 195 -12.29 4.46 -4.08
C MET A 195 -13.54 3.91 -3.39
N GLU A 196 -14.42 3.27 -4.16
CA GLU A 196 -15.61 2.59 -3.62
C GLU A 196 -15.29 1.21 -3.02
N TYR A 197 -14.21 0.57 -3.49
CA TYR A 197 -13.79 -0.75 -3.05
C TYR A 197 -12.29 -0.96 -3.27
N GLY A 198 -11.71 -1.92 -2.55
CA GLY A 198 -10.29 -2.27 -2.62
C GLY A 198 -10.03 -3.74 -2.98
N ALA A 199 -8.88 -4.24 -2.53
CA ALA A 199 -8.41 -5.58 -2.85
C ALA A 199 -9.23 -6.68 -2.14
N GLY A 200 -9.71 -6.40 -0.92
CA GLY A 200 -10.64 -7.24 -0.18
C GLY A 200 -11.92 -7.55 -0.95
N ALA A 201 -12.56 -6.54 -1.52
CA ALA A 201 -13.80 -6.70 -2.28
C ALA A 201 -13.56 -7.50 -3.58
N ILE A 202 -12.45 -7.24 -4.27
CA ILE A 202 -12.06 -7.99 -5.47
C ILE A 202 -11.81 -9.46 -5.09
N ALA A 203 -11.11 -9.72 -3.98
CA ALA A 203 -10.88 -11.08 -3.49
C ALA A 203 -12.20 -11.79 -3.14
N ALA A 204 -13.07 -11.15 -2.36
CA ALA A 204 -14.37 -11.70 -1.97
C ALA A 204 -15.18 -12.17 -3.18
N ARG A 205 -15.27 -11.34 -4.22
CA ARG A 205 -15.96 -11.69 -5.48
C ARG A 205 -15.25 -12.82 -6.22
N LYS A 206 -13.92 -12.71 -6.40
CA LYS A 206 -13.11 -13.71 -7.12
C LYS A 206 -13.21 -15.11 -6.52
N TYR A 207 -13.31 -15.21 -5.19
CA TYR A 207 -13.38 -16.48 -4.46
C TYR A 207 -14.82 -16.88 -4.07
N GLY A 208 -15.83 -16.26 -4.69
CA GLY A 208 -17.20 -16.74 -4.66
C GLY A 208 -17.98 -16.43 -3.39
N ALA A 209 -17.68 -15.32 -2.69
CA ALA A 209 -18.56 -14.83 -1.63
C ALA A 209 -19.99 -14.61 -2.14
N ALA A 210 -20.98 -15.02 -1.34
CA ALA A 210 -22.39 -14.88 -1.71
C ALA A 210 -22.84 -13.41 -1.70
N GLU A 211 -22.36 -12.64 -0.71
CA GLU A 211 -22.64 -11.21 -0.59
C GLU A 211 -21.55 -10.49 0.21
N LEU A 212 -21.45 -9.17 -0.01
CA LEU A 212 -20.68 -8.27 0.84
C LEU A 212 -21.64 -7.64 1.86
N VAL A 213 -21.40 -7.91 3.15
CA VAL A 213 -22.24 -7.42 4.26
C VAL A 213 -22.07 -5.92 4.41
N ASP A 214 -23.18 -5.20 4.47
CA ASP A 214 -23.20 -3.76 4.77
C ASP A 214 -22.80 -3.51 6.24
N PRO A 215 -21.66 -2.86 6.52
CA PRO A 215 -21.22 -2.57 7.89
C PRO A 215 -22.01 -1.45 8.57
N ARG A 216 -22.73 -0.59 7.83
CA ARG A 216 -23.30 0.66 8.37
C ARG A 216 -24.30 0.44 9.52
N PRO A 217 -25.19 -0.57 9.50
CA PRO A 217 -26.08 -0.86 10.62
C PRO A 217 -25.36 -1.26 11.91
N TYR A 218 -24.10 -1.68 11.80
CA TYR A 218 -23.29 -2.21 12.89
C TYR A 218 -22.21 -1.23 13.39
N ALA A 219 -22.00 -0.14 12.64
CA ALA A 219 -20.99 0.87 12.94
C ALA A 219 -21.22 1.52 14.31
N VAL A 220 -20.13 1.79 15.02
CA VAL A 220 -20.16 2.50 16.31
C VAL A 220 -19.20 3.69 16.33
N GLY A 221 -19.53 4.70 17.14
CA GLY A 221 -18.66 5.84 17.40
C GLY A 221 -18.22 6.56 16.12
N SER A 222 -16.91 6.80 15.98
CA SER A 222 -16.37 7.56 14.85
C SER A 222 -16.53 6.86 13.49
N ILE A 223 -16.82 5.55 13.47
CA ILE A 223 -17.10 4.83 12.21
C ILE A 223 -18.45 5.27 11.63
N VAL A 224 -19.44 5.59 12.47
CA VAL A 224 -20.73 6.16 12.03
C VAL A 224 -20.50 7.52 11.34
N GLU A 225 -19.67 8.36 11.96
CA GLU A 225 -19.28 9.67 11.42
C GLU A 225 -18.51 9.51 10.10
N THR A 226 -17.66 8.49 9.99
CA THR A 226 -16.91 8.17 8.77
C THR A 226 -17.86 7.85 7.62
N PHE A 227 -18.86 6.98 7.82
CA PHE A 227 -19.87 6.70 6.79
C PHE A 227 -20.72 7.92 6.43
N ALA A 228 -21.04 8.78 7.39
CA ALA A 228 -21.78 10.02 7.13
C ALA A 228 -20.96 11.06 6.34
N LYS A 229 -19.63 11.03 6.45
CA LYS A 229 -18.72 11.91 5.72
C LYS A 229 -18.42 11.38 4.31
N TYR A 230 -18.24 10.06 4.18
CA TYR A 230 -17.83 9.39 2.94
C TYR A 230 -19.00 8.57 2.38
N ASN A 231 -20.00 9.28 1.82
CA ASN A 231 -21.28 8.71 1.39
C ASN A 231 -21.17 7.73 0.20
N HIS A 232 -20.03 7.68 -0.50
CA HIS A 232 -19.76 6.69 -1.54
C HIS A 232 -19.51 5.29 -0.96
N LEU A 233 -19.17 5.19 0.33
CA LEU A 233 -18.94 3.92 1.00
C LEU A 233 -20.29 3.27 1.38
N SER A 234 -20.45 2.02 0.96
CA SER A 234 -21.64 1.21 1.23
C SER A 234 -21.24 -0.08 1.93
N ASN A 235 -20.82 -1.09 1.17
CA ASN A 235 -20.67 -2.47 1.65
C ASN A 235 -19.24 -2.80 2.09
N ILE A 236 -18.45 -1.78 2.45
CA ILE A 236 -17.02 -1.91 2.77
C ILE A 236 -16.74 -1.11 4.05
N LEU A 237 -16.06 -1.75 5.00
CA LEU A 237 -15.64 -1.12 6.25
C LEU A 237 -14.23 -0.53 6.09
N PRO A 238 -14.04 0.80 6.16
CA PRO A 238 -12.71 1.39 6.21
C PRO A 238 -12.00 1.04 7.52
N ALA A 239 -10.74 0.62 7.43
CA ALA A 239 -9.88 0.35 8.59
C ALA A 239 -9.46 1.68 9.26
N MET A 240 -10.33 2.21 10.11
CA MET A 240 -10.06 3.41 10.89
C MET A 240 -9.24 3.06 12.14
N GLY A 241 -8.16 3.81 12.42
CA GLY A 241 -7.22 3.41 13.47
C GLY A 241 -6.19 4.47 13.87
N TYR A 242 -6.56 5.75 13.87
CA TYR A 242 -5.68 6.86 14.28
C TYR A 242 -5.43 6.92 15.80
N GLY A 243 -6.05 6.03 16.58
CA GLY A 243 -5.81 5.93 18.02
C GLY A 243 -6.59 4.78 18.66
N LYS A 244 -6.31 4.51 19.94
CA LYS A 244 -6.86 3.37 20.70
C LYS A 244 -8.39 3.29 20.65
N LYS A 245 -9.06 4.45 20.72
CA LYS A 245 -10.53 4.52 20.65
C LYS A 245 -11.07 4.03 19.30
N GLN A 246 -10.47 4.45 18.18
CA GLN A 246 -10.91 4.03 16.85
C GLN A 246 -10.64 2.55 16.61
N ILE A 247 -9.52 2.02 17.12
CA ILE A 247 -9.21 0.58 17.06
C ILE A 247 -10.28 -0.23 17.80
N GLN A 248 -10.72 0.21 18.98
CA GLN A 248 -11.81 -0.44 19.73
C GLN A 248 -13.16 -0.34 19.01
N GLU A 249 -13.46 0.81 18.41
CA GLU A 249 -14.69 1.00 17.61
C GLU A 249 -14.69 0.11 16.36
N LEU A 250 -13.53 -0.09 15.72
CA LEU A 250 -13.34 -1.01 14.60
C LEU A 250 -13.59 -2.45 15.02
N GLU A 251 -12.99 -2.89 16.13
CA GLU A 251 -13.21 -4.22 16.71
C GLU A 251 -14.69 -4.48 17.02
N GLU A 252 -15.35 -3.54 17.70
CA GLU A 252 -16.75 -3.67 18.08
C GLU A 252 -17.69 -3.66 16.85
N THR A 253 -17.38 -2.86 15.83
CA THR A 253 -18.13 -2.85 14.57
C THR A 253 -18.04 -4.22 13.87
N ILE A 254 -16.83 -4.79 13.76
CA ILE A 254 -16.59 -6.11 13.16
C ILE A 254 -17.32 -7.21 13.96
N LYS A 255 -17.29 -7.10 15.29
CA LYS A 255 -17.97 -8.05 16.18
C LYS A 255 -19.49 -8.03 15.99
N ARG A 256 -20.10 -6.85 15.86
CA ARG A 256 -21.56 -6.67 15.67
C ARG A 256 -22.06 -7.10 14.30
N ALA A 257 -21.23 -6.99 13.27
CA ALA A 257 -21.63 -7.32 11.90
C ALA A 257 -22.15 -8.75 11.78
N ASP A 258 -23.32 -8.93 11.17
CA ASP A 258 -23.87 -10.24 10.81
C ASP A 258 -23.19 -10.77 9.55
N ALA A 259 -21.99 -11.31 9.72
CA ALA A 259 -21.17 -11.88 8.65
C ALA A 259 -20.65 -13.26 9.07
N ASP A 260 -20.54 -14.17 8.09
CA ASP A 260 -20.03 -15.52 8.30
C ASP A 260 -18.50 -15.55 8.34
N ALA A 261 -17.85 -14.59 7.66
CA ALA A 261 -16.40 -14.42 7.63
C ALA A 261 -16.00 -12.94 7.43
N VAL A 262 -14.74 -12.63 7.73
CA VAL A 262 -14.14 -11.30 7.54
C VAL A 262 -13.01 -11.39 6.52
N VAL A 263 -13.00 -10.48 5.55
CA VAL A 263 -11.93 -10.32 4.58
C VAL A 263 -11.10 -9.11 4.97
N ILE A 264 -9.83 -9.36 5.32
CA ILE A 264 -8.87 -8.32 5.67
C ILE A 264 -8.14 -7.91 4.38
N GLY A 265 -8.59 -6.81 3.77
CA GLY A 265 -8.02 -6.17 2.59
C GLY A 265 -6.90 -5.17 2.87
N THR A 266 -6.61 -4.91 4.14
CA THR A 266 -5.53 -4.01 4.59
C THR A 266 -4.14 -4.56 4.26
N PRO A 267 -3.13 -3.69 4.05
CA PRO A 267 -1.74 -4.10 3.90
C PRO A 267 -1.19 -4.93 5.08
N ILE A 268 -1.63 -4.66 6.31
CA ILE A 268 -1.28 -5.44 7.51
C ILE A 268 -2.29 -6.55 7.83
N ASP A 269 -1.91 -7.43 8.75
CA ASP A 269 -2.86 -8.37 9.36
C ASP A 269 -3.56 -7.74 10.56
N LEU A 270 -4.80 -7.26 10.39
CA LEU A 270 -5.58 -6.64 11.45
C LEU A 270 -5.73 -7.52 12.70
N ARG A 271 -5.61 -8.84 12.58
CA ARG A 271 -5.67 -9.77 13.73
C ARG A 271 -4.53 -9.55 14.74
N ARG A 272 -3.49 -8.80 14.38
CA ARG A 272 -2.42 -8.38 15.29
C ARG A 272 -2.83 -7.22 16.22
N LEU A 273 -3.82 -6.43 15.79
CA LEU A 273 -4.22 -5.19 16.48
C LEU A 273 -5.59 -5.29 17.15
N ILE A 274 -6.50 -6.09 16.57
CA ILE A 274 -7.86 -6.28 17.07
C ILE A 274 -8.23 -7.76 17.12
N LYS A 275 -9.15 -8.09 18.02
CA LYS A 275 -9.72 -9.43 18.14
C LYS A 275 -10.84 -9.62 17.11
N ILE A 276 -10.67 -10.59 16.22
CA ILE A 276 -11.71 -10.98 15.25
C ILE A 276 -12.18 -12.38 15.61
N ASP A 277 -13.38 -12.47 16.21
CA ASP A 277 -13.98 -13.74 16.66
C ASP A 277 -14.58 -14.58 15.51
N LYS A 278 -14.71 -13.97 14.32
CA LYS A 278 -15.22 -14.62 13.10
C LYS A 278 -14.06 -15.21 12.28
N PRO A 279 -14.29 -16.27 11.48
CA PRO A 279 -13.30 -16.74 10.50
C PRO A 279 -12.81 -15.57 9.63
N ALA A 280 -11.49 -15.41 9.52
CA ALA A 280 -10.91 -14.27 8.82
C ALA A 280 -9.82 -14.70 7.86
N VAL A 281 -9.86 -14.15 6.64
CA VAL A 281 -8.83 -14.35 5.61
C VAL A 281 -8.11 -13.04 5.37
N ARG A 282 -6.82 -13.11 5.05
CA ARG A 282 -6.02 -11.94 4.67
C ARG A 282 -5.77 -11.93 3.17
N VAL A 283 -6.04 -10.79 2.57
CA VAL A 283 -5.73 -10.52 1.17
C VAL A 283 -4.31 -10.00 1.05
N ARG A 284 -3.57 -10.55 0.10
CA ARG A 284 -2.23 -10.13 -0.27
C ARG A 284 -2.17 -9.89 -1.77
N TYR A 285 -1.29 -8.99 -2.18
CA TYR A 285 -1.04 -8.68 -3.57
C TYR A 285 0.47 -8.52 -3.79
N GLU A 286 0.93 -8.98 -4.94
CA GLU A 286 2.33 -8.89 -5.35
C GLU A 286 2.40 -8.27 -6.74
N LEU A 287 3.52 -7.61 -7.05
CA LEU A 287 3.79 -7.14 -8.40
C LEU A 287 4.22 -8.33 -9.28
N GLN A 288 3.55 -8.51 -10.41
CA GLN A 288 3.94 -9.49 -11.43
C GLN A 288 4.18 -8.77 -12.75
N GLU A 289 5.44 -8.67 -13.15
CA GLU A 289 5.83 -8.06 -14.42
C GLU A 289 5.39 -8.93 -15.60
N ILE A 290 5.03 -8.28 -16.70
CA ILE A 290 4.53 -8.91 -17.93
C ILE A 290 5.55 -8.59 -19.04
N GLY A 291 6.22 -9.63 -19.52
CA GLY A 291 7.25 -9.48 -20.55
C GLY A 291 8.58 -8.97 -19.99
N GLU A 292 9.35 -8.34 -20.87
CA GLU A 292 10.71 -7.84 -20.62
C GLU A 292 10.81 -6.37 -21.09
N PRO A 293 11.70 -5.54 -20.52
CA PRO A 293 12.67 -5.89 -19.46
C PRO A 293 12.02 -5.97 -18.07
N THR A 294 12.65 -6.71 -17.16
CA THR A 294 12.25 -6.74 -15.74
C THR A 294 13.02 -5.73 -14.88
N LEU A 295 12.42 -5.35 -13.74
CA LEU A 295 13.03 -4.61 -12.64
C LEU A 295 14.32 -5.29 -12.17
N GLU A 296 14.38 -6.61 -12.17
CA GLU A 296 15.59 -7.33 -11.77
C GLU A 296 16.75 -7.06 -12.74
N GLU A 297 16.51 -7.12 -14.05
CA GLU A 297 17.51 -6.79 -15.07
C GLU A 297 17.96 -5.34 -14.95
N ILE A 298 17.01 -4.39 -14.84
CA ILE A 298 17.31 -2.97 -14.75
C ILE A 298 18.09 -2.63 -13.47
N ILE A 299 17.68 -3.17 -12.32
CA ILE A 299 18.33 -2.92 -11.02
C ILE A 299 19.75 -3.49 -11.02
N LYS A 300 19.95 -4.72 -11.50
CA LYS A 300 21.30 -5.31 -11.62
C LYS A 300 22.19 -4.49 -12.56
N ALA A 301 21.67 -4.08 -13.72
CA ALA A 301 22.42 -3.24 -14.65
C ALA A 301 22.85 -1.90 -14.05
N LYS A 302 22.03 -1.31 -13.15
CA LYS A 302 22.33 -0.03 -12.50
C LYS A 302 23.22 -0.14 -11.26
N LEU A 303 23.09 -1.22 -10.48
CA LEU A 303 23.80 -1.39 -9.21
C LEU A 303 25.06 -2.27 -9.28
N GLY A 304 25.34 -2.86 -10.45
CA GLY A 304 26.43 -3.82 -10.65
C GLY A 304 26.17 -5.14 -9.94
#